data_AF-A0A2V9P480-F1
#
_entry.id   AF-A0A2V9P480-F1
#
_cell.length_a   1.000
_cell.length_b   1.000
_cell.length_c   1.000
_cell.angle_alpha   90.00
_cell.angle_beta   90.00
_cell.angle_gamma   90.00
#
_symmetry.space_group_name_H-M   'P 1'
#
loop_
_entity.id
_entity.type
_entity.pdbx_description
1 polymer ?
#
loop_
_entity_poly.entity_id
_entity_poly.type
_entity_poly.pdbx_seq_one_letter_code
_entity_poly.pdbx_strand_id
1 'polypeptide(L)'
;MIQTQSEQRKDPAEAARRIANVSGITQELLDALFSGHVLSSASRTAVLDRSMRVGYGWFKSENKRFGETAYYMNGRAPGFASFVIHLPQAQTTVVVLSNIYSSATTTIGYDIAALSLGLSYRRFHVRVHPPSAAELKTCTGTFQFGPDFYQANAKLALTASVARNYGCAGRRANSQR
;
A
#
# COMPACT_ATOMS: atom_id res chain seq x y z
N MET A 1 -11.55 -42.61 9.61
CA MET A 1 -12.70 -41.70 9.46
C MET A 1 -12.20 -40.30 9.77
N ILE A 2 -11.85 -39.50 8.75
CA ILE A 2 -11.34 -38.13 8.92
C ILE A 2 -12.28 -37.22 8.14
N GLN A 3 -13.03 -36.38 8.86
CA GLN A 3 -13.93 -35.39 8.28
C GLN A 3 -13.10 -34.31 7.57
N THR A 4 -13.36 -34.12 6.28
CA THR A 4 -12.79 -33.04 5.48
C THR A 4 -13.65 -31.80 5.73
N GLN A 5 -13.15 -30.80 6.43
CA GLN A 5 -13.83 -29.50 6.49
C GLN A 5 -13.71 -28.83 5.12
N SER A 6 -14.85 -28.58 4.49
CA SER A 6 -14.97 -27.86 3.23
C SER A 6 -14.47 -26.43 3.40
N GLU A 7 -13.42 -26.08 2.67
CA GLU A 7 -12.88 -24.73 2.54
C GLU A 7 -13.95 -23.81 1.94
N GLN A 8 -14.57 -22.96 2.76
CA GLN A 8 -15.55 -21.99 2.29
C GLN A 8 -14.87 -20.96 1.40
N ARG A 9 -15.12 -21.02 0.09
CA ARG A 9 -14.85 -19.90 -0.83
C ARG A 9 -15.69 -18.71 -0.37
N LYS A 10 -15.05 -17.70 0.20
CA LYS A 10 -15.70 -16.41 0.52
C LYS A 10 -16.19 -15.77 -0.78
N ASP A 11 -17.45 -15.35 -0.76
CA ASP A 11 -18.12 -14.69 -1.89
C ASP A 11 -17.40 -13.37 -2.24
N PRO A 12 -16.90 -13.21 -3.48
CA PRO A 12 -16.27 -11.96 -3.91
C PRO A 12 -17.21 -10.75 -3.83
N ALA A 13 -18.54 -10.93 -3.92
CA ALA A 13 -19.50 -9.84 -3.77
C ALA A 13 -19.60 -9.35 -2.31
N GLU A 14 -19.51 -10.26 -1.34
CA GLU A 14 -19.45 -9.91 0.09
C GLU A 14 -18.13 -9.19 0.44
N ALA A 15 -17.02 -9.63 -0.15
CA ALA A 15 -15.73 -8.95 -0.01
C ALA A 15 -15.78 -7.53 -0.62
N ALA A 16 -16.36 -7.37 -1.81
CA ALA A 16 -16.55 -6.07 -2.44
C ALA A 16 -17.46 -5.15 -1.62
N ARG A 17 -18.57 -5.67 -1.06
CA ARG A 17 -19.46 -4.91 -0.14
C ARG A 17 -18.73 -4.43 1.11
N ARG A 18 -17.88 -5.27 1.70
CA ARG A 18 -17.06 -4.89 2.87
C ARG A 18 -16.04 -3.82 2.52
N ILE A 19 -15.37 -3.93 1.37
CA ILE A 19 -14.41 -2.93 0.89
C ILE A 19 -15.12 -1.60 0.61
N ALA A 20 -16.30 -1.63 -0.01
CA ALA A 20 -17.12 -0.44 -0.26
C ALA A 20 -17.55 0.23 1.05
N ASN A 21 -17.97 -0.54 2.06
CA ASN A 21 -18.32 0.00 3.38
C ASN A 21 -17.12 0.62 4.10
N VAL A 22 -15.92 0.02 4.01
CA VAL A 22 -14.70 0.60 4.59
C VAL A 22 -14.28 1.86 3.82
N SER A 23 -14.47 1.90 2.50
CA SER A 23 -14.23 3.10 1.69
C SER A 23 -15.15 4.25 2.13
N GLY A 24 -16.43 3.97 2.37
CA GLY A 24 -17.40 4.94 2.87
C GLY A 24 -17.04 5.48 4.26
N ILE A 25 -16.69 4.60 5.20
CA ILE A 25 -16.23 5.00 6.56
C ILE A 25 -14.94 5.83 6.47
N THR A 26 -14.04 5.48 5.55
CA THR A 26 -12.79 6.22 5.37
C THR A 26 -13.04 7.61 4.78
N GLN A 27 -14.00 7.75 3.85
CA GLN A 27 -14.42 9.05 3.35
C GLN A 27 -15.08 9.90 4.44
N GLU A 28 -16.02 9.35 5.21
CA GLU A 28 -16.66 10.06 6.32
C GLU A 28 -15.65 10.52 7.38
N LEU A 29 -14.66 9.68 7.69
CA LEU A 29 -13.57 10.03 8.61
C LEU A 29 -12.72 11.19 8.06
N LEU A 30 -12.41 11.17 6.76
CA LEU A 30 -11.62 12.21 6.11
C LEU A 30 -12.40 13.52 6.02
N ASP A 31 -13.69 13.45 5.69
CA ASP A 31 -14.57 14.61 5.72
C ASP A 31 -14.66 15.16 7.15
N ALA A 32 -14.84 14.32 8.18
CA ALA A 32 -14.85 14.76 9.57
C ALA A 32 -13.53 15.45 9.99
N LEU A 33 -12.39 14.93 9.53
CA LEU A 33 -11.06 15.47 9.82
C LEU A 33 -10.78 16.79 9.10
N PHE A 34 -11.18 16.93 7.83
CA PHE A 34 -10.77 18.05 6.98
C PHE A 34 -11.85 19.12 6.79
N SER A 35 -13.15 18.78 6.88
CA SER A 35 -14.26 19.73 6.66
C SER A 35 -14.41 20.79 7.76
N GLY A 36 -13.93 20.51 8.98
CA GLY A 36 -14.10 21.40 10.14
C GLY A 36 -15.49 21.33 10.79
N HIS A 37 -16.34 20.39 10.39
CA HIS A 37 -17.66 20.17 11.00
C HIS A 37 -17.61 19.38 12.30
N VAL A 38 -16.60 18.51 12.48
CA VAL A 38 -16.49 17.61 13.64
C VAL A 38 -15.38 18.05 14.59
N LEU A 39 -14.22 18.45 14.07
CA LEU A 39 -13.12 18.97 14.87
C LEU A 39 -13.15 20.49 14.91
N SER A 40 -12.96 21.07 16.09
CA SER A 40 -12.69 22.51 16.22
C SER A 40 -11.43 22.88 15.43
N SER A 41 -11.32 24.14 14.99
CA SER A 41 -10.13 24.60 14.26
C SER A 41 -8.83 24.35 15.04
N ALA A 42 -8.87 24.53 16.36
CA ALA A 42 -7.73 24.27 17.26
C ALA A 42 -7.37 22.77 17.31
N SER A 43 -8.37 21.89 17.48
CA SER A 43 -8.15 20.43 17.51
C SER A 43 -7.64 19.90 16.17
N ARG A 44 -8.20 20.39 15.06
CA ARG A 44 -7.73 20.04 13.71
C ARG A 44 -6.30 20.54 13.48
N THR A 45 -5.97 21.74 13.95
CA THR A 45 -4.61 22.27 13.89
C THR A 45 -3.64 21.43 14.71
N ALA A 46 -4.05 20.91 15.87
CA ALA A 46 -3.23 20.00 16.66
C ALA A 46 -3.02 18.65 15.96
N VAL A 47 -4.08 18.05 15.39
CA VAL A 47 -3.98 16.77 14.65
C VAL A 47 -3.14 16.90 13.39
N LEU A 48 -3.28 18.02 12.67
CA LEU A 48 -2.57 18.32 11.42
C LEU A 48 -1.33 19.20 11.64
N ASP A 49 -0.84 19.31 12.88
CA ASP A 49 0.17 20.29 13.28
C ASP A 49 1.34 20.27 12.30
N ARG A 50 1.60 21.46 11.76
CA ARG A 50 2.52 21.68 10.67
C ARG A 50 3.98 21.68 11.13
N SER A 51 4.23 21.75 12.44
CA SER A 51 5.56 21.84 13.05
C SER A 51 6.34 20.51 13.06
N MET A 52 5.64 19.37 12.97
CA MET A 52 6.25 18.03 13.00
C MET A 52 6.09 17.31 11.65
N ARG A 53 7.11 16.52 11.26
CA ARG A 53 7.06 15.65 10.06
C ARG A 53 6.10 14.46 10.22
N VAL A 54 5.78 14.10 11.46
CA VAL A 54 4.78 13.10 11.83
C VAL A 54 3.81 13.79 12.78
N GLY A 55 2.57 14.01 12.36
CA GLY A 55 1.49 14.50 13.24
C GLY A 55 0.88 13.36 14.07
N TYR A 56 -0.29 13.59 14.65
CA TYR A 56 -1.02 12.55 15.39
C TYR A 56 -1.60 11.48 14.44
N GLY A 57 -0.78 10.47 14.11
CA GLY A 57 -1.17 9.36 13.24
C GLY A 57 -1.13 9.66 11.75
N TRP A 58 -0.51 10.76 11.33
CA TRP A 58 -0.39 11.13 9.92
C TRP A 58 1.03 11.54 9.56
N PHE A 59 1.50 11.11 8.40
CA PHE A 59 2.69 11.69 7.79
C PHE A 59 2.31 12.97 7.06
N LYS A 60 3.22 13.94 7.15
CA LYS A 60 3.11 15.23 6.45
C LYS A 60 4.40 15.48 5.68
N SER A 61 4.28 15.78 4.39
CA SER A 61 5.43 16.24 3.60
C SER A 61 5.03 17.22 2.53
N GLU A 62 5.93 18.15 2.23
CA GLU A 62 5.88 18.91 0.97
C GLU A 62 6.13 17.93 -0.17
N ASN A 63 5.09 17.66 -0.94
CA ASN A 63 5.15 16.68 -1.98
C ASN A 63 5.47 17.35 -3.31
N LYS A 64 6.75 17.29 -3.69
CA LYS A 64 7.25 17.87 -4.95
C LYS A 64 6.47 17.41 -6.18
N ARG A 65 5.87 16.20 -6.15
CA ARG A 65 5.06 15.68 -7.26
C ARG A 65 3.77 16.46 -7.46
N PHE A 66 3.14 16.94 -6.38
CA PHE A 66 1.86 17.65 -6.43
C PHE A 66 2.01 19.16 -6.22
N GLY A 67 3.20 19.63 -5.86
CA GLY A 67 3.44 21.05 -5.59
C GLY A 67 2.75 21.57 -4.32
N GLU A 68 2.29 20.68 -3.45
CA GLU A 68 1.58 21.04 -2.21
C GLU A 68 1.93 20.12 -1.04
N THR A 69 1.45 20.48 0.15
CA THR A 69 1.55 19.62 1.34
C THR A 69 0.60 18.43 1.20
N ALA A 70 1.13 17.22 1.25
CA ALA A 70 0.34 16.00 1.32
C ALA A 70 0.24 15.50 2.77
N TYR A 71 -0.97 15.08 3.15
CA TYR A 71 -1.22 14.32 4.38
C TYR A 71 -1.47 12.88 3.99
N TYR A 72 -0.70 11.93 4.52
CA TYR A 72 -0.82 10.54 4.10
C TYR A 72 -0.55 9.56 5.23
N MET A 73 -1.06 8.35 5.08
CA MET A 73 -0.80 7.23 5.97
C MET A 73 -0.85 5.92 5.20
N ASN A 74 -0.07 4.95 5.66
CA ASN A 74 -0.12 3.57 5.20
C ASN A 74 -0.39 2.63 6.37
N GLY A 75 -1.30 1.68 6.17
CA GLY A 75 -1.62 0.64 7.15
C GLY A 75 -1.24 -0.74 6.62
N ARG A 76 -0.84 -1.63 7.52
CA ARG A 76 -0.53 -3.03 7.19
C ARG A 76 -1.00 -3.95 8.31
N ALA A 77 -1.67 -5.03 7.94
CA ALA A 77 -2.04 -6.16 8.79
C ALA A 77 -1.82 -7.45 7.99
N PRO A 78 -1.60 -8.63 8.58
CA PRO A 78 -1.35 -9.85 7.80
C PRO A 78 -2.41 -10.08 6.71
N GLY A 79 -1.97 -10.14 5.44
CA GLY A 79 -2.86 -10.28 4.29
C GLY A 79 -3.54 -8.98 3.82
N PHE A 80 -3.29 -7.83 4.44
CA PHE A 80 -3.93 -6.56 4.10
C PHE A 80 -2.93 -5.41 4.04
N ALA A 81 -3.18 -4.47 3.14
CA ALA A 81 -2.46 -3.20 3.06
C ALA A 81 -3.43 -2.06 2.74
N SER A 82 -3.16 -0.88 3.28
CA SER A 82 -3.93 0.32 2.99
C SER A 82 -3.01 1.51 2.77
N PHE A 83 -3.51 2.47 2.01
CA PHE A 83 -2.88 3.76 1.80
C PHE A 83 -3.96 4.83 1.68
N VAL A 84 -3.71 5.99 2.28
CA VAL A 84 -4.54 7.18 2.13
C VAL A 84 -3.64 8.38 1.89
N ILE A 85 -4.07 9.25 0.98
CA ILE A 85 -3.48 10.57 0.78
C ILE A 85 -4.59 11.62 0.65
N HIS A 86 -4.40 12.75 1.30
CA HIS A 86 -5.21 13.95 1.18
C HIS A 86 -4.35 15.13 0.73
N LEU A 87 -4.83 15.81 -0.31
CA LEU A 87 -4.25 16.97 -0.95
C LEU A 87 -5.24 18.14 -0.77
N PRO A 88 -5.04 19.01 0.23
CA PRO A 88 -6.05 19.99 0.63
C PRO A 88 -6.24 21.10 -0.41
N GLN A 89 -5.20 21.53 -1.12
CA GLN A 89 -5.32 22.59 -2.14
C GLN A 89 -6.07 22.05 -3.36
N ALA A 90 -5.73 20.84 -3.79
CA ALA A 90 -6.43 20.14 -4.86
C ALA A 90 -7.79 19.55 -4.45
N GLN A 91 -8.19 19.66 -3.17
CA GLN A 91 -9.39 19.04 -2.58
C GLN A 91 -9.54 17.57 -2.97
N THR A 92 -8.41 16.85 -3.01
CA THR A 92 -8.35 15.48 -3.53
C THR A 92 -7.97 14.52 -2.42
N THR A 93 -8.76 13.46 -2.31
CA THR A 93 -8.51 12.38 -1.36
C THR A 93 -8.52 11.05 -2.09
N VAL A 94 -7.46 10.27 -1.93
CA VAL A 94 -7.36 8.93 -2.50
C VAL A 94 -7.16 7.93 -1.38
N VAL A 95 -8.00 6.88 -1.41
CA VAL A 95 -7.94 5.75 -0.49
C VAL A 95 -7.74 4.49 -1.31
N VAL A 96 -6.75 3.69 -0.92
CA VAL A 96 -6.46 2.39 -1.54
C VAL A 96 -6.48 1.33 -0.45
N LEU A 97 -7.29 0.30 -0.66
CA LEU A 97 -7.39 -0.87 0.22
C LEU A 97 -7.03 -2.12 -0.58
N SER A 98 -6.24 -3.01 0.02
CA SER A 98 -5.77 -4.24 -0.60
C SER A 98 -5.91 -5.40 0.37
N ASN A 99 -6.35 -6.55 -0.17
CA ASN A 99 -6.36 -7.85 0.48
C ASN A 99 -5.10 -8.68 0.16
N ILE A 100 -4.04 -7.99 -0.23
CA ILE A 100 -2.70 -8.56 -0.42
C ILE A 100 -1.73 -7.70 0.38
N TYR A 101 -0.86 -8.36 1.14
CA TYR A 101 0.21 -7.71 1.89
C TYR A 101 1.30 -7.19 0.93
N SER A 102 1.09 -5.99 0.40
CA SER A 102 1.97 -5.38 -0.60
C SER A 102 2.14 -3.89 -0.35
N SER A 103 3.36 -3.38 -0.55
CA SER A 103 3.65 -1.94 -0.55
C SER A 103 3.14 -1.23 -1.80
N ALA A 104 2.60 -1.95 -2.79
CA ALA A 104 2.10 -1.38 -4.03
C ALA A 104 0.95 -0.37 -3.81
N THR A 105 0.20 -0.47 -2.71
CA THR A 105 -0.90 0.46 -2.39
C THR A 105 -0.46 1.91 -2.36
N THR A 106 0.75 2.19 -1.87
CA THR A 106 1.32 3.54 -1.84
C THR A 106 1.56 4.07 -3.25
N THR A 107 2.22 3.29 -4.11
CA THR A 107 2.47 3.69 -5.51
C THR A 107 1.17 3.88 -6.26
N ILE A 108 0.23 2.94 -6.13
CA ILE A 108 -1.10 3.02 -6.75
C ILE A 108 -1.83 4.29 -6.30
N GLY A 109 -1.86 4.59 -5.01
CA GLY A 109 -2.57 5.77 -4.51
C GLY A 109 -1.96 7.08 -5.00
N TYR A 110 -0.63 7.17 -5.04
CA TYR A 110 0.06 8.32 -5.62
C TYR A 110 -0.22 8.49 -7.11
N ASP A 111 -0.26 7.40 -7.87
CA ASP A 111 -0.52 7.45 -9.30
C ASP A 111 -1.99 7.76 -9.61
N ILE A 112 -2.94 7.29 -8.80
CA ILE A 112 -4.36 7.68 -8.89
C ILE A 112 -4.53 9.18 -8.60
N ALA A 113 -3.87 9.71 -7.56
CA ALA A 113 -3.91 11.14 -7.26
C ALA A 113 -3.27 11.98 -8.38
N ALA A 114 -2.19 11.50 -8.99
CA ALA A 114 -1.57 12.19 -10.13
C ALA A 114 -2.50 12.16 -11.36
N LEU A 115 -3.12 11.01 -11.62
CA LEU A 115 -4.11 10.84 -12.69
C LEU A 115 -5.31 11.78 -12.54
N SER A 116 -5.87 11.92 -11.34
CA SER A 116 -7.02 12.80 -11.10
C SER A 116 -6.69 14.28 -11.30
N LEU A 117 -5.41 14.66 -11.18
CA LEU A 117 -4.92 16.02 -11.37
C LEU A 117 -4.30 16.25 -12.75
N GLY A 118 -4.40 15.29 -13.68
CA GLY A 118 -3.81 15.39 -15.01
C GLY A 118 -2.28 15.42 -15.01
N LEU A 119 -1.64 15.00 -13.92
CA LEU A 119 -0.19 14.95 -13.79
C LEU A 119 0.38 13.67 -14.42
N SER A 120 1.67 13.72 -14.76
CA SER A 120 2.39 12.54 -15.24
C SER A 120 2.41 11.44 -14.18
N TYR A 121 2.21 10.20 -14.63
CA TYR A 121 2.26 9.01 -13.79
C TYR A 121 2.99 7.89 -14.51
N ARG A 122 3.59 6.99 -13.73
CA ARG A 122 4.27 5.84 -14.29
C ARG A 122 3.26 4.72 -14.50
N ARG A 123 3.13 4.22 -15.74
CA ARG A 123 2.32 3.02 -15.97
C ARG A 123 2.98 1.83 -15.27
N PHE A 124 2.18 1.10 -14.50
CA PHE A 124 2.62 -0.15 -13.92
C PHE A 124 2.75 -1.20 -15.03
N HIS A 125 3.96 -1.69 -15.25
CA HIS A 125 4.24 -2.76 -16.19
C HIS A 125 4.39 -4.07 -15.41
N VAL A 126 3.38 -4.93 -15.50
CA VAL A 126 3.48 -6.30 -14.98
C VAL A 126 4.50 -7.05 -15.85
N ARG A 127 5.56 -7.58 -15.22
CA ARG A 127 6.43 -8.55 -15.91
C ARG A 127 5.66 -9.85 -16.11
N VAL A 128 5.63 -10.34 -17.34
CA VAL A 128 4.96 -11.60 -17.71
C VAL A 128 5.76 -12.82 -17.22
N HIS A 129 7.09 -12.70 -17.16
CA HIS A 129 7.98 -13.77 -16.76
C HIS A 129 8.73 -13.43 -15.47
N PRO A 130 8.99 -14.42 -14.59
CA PRO A 130 9.85 -14.23 -13.45
C PRO A 130 11.26 -13.83 -13.91
N PRO A 131 12.01 -13.04 -13.11
CA PRO A 131 13.40 -12.72 -13.42
C PRO A 131 14.25 -14.00 -13.54
N SER A 132 15.14 -14.03 -14.51
CA SER A 132 16.11 -15.11 -14.69
C SER A 132 17.14 -15.14 -13.56
N ALA A 133 17.82 -16.28 -13.36
CA ALA A 133 18.90 -16.39 -12.38
C ALA A 133 20.04 -15.37 -12.62
N ALA A 134 20.34 -15.07 -13.90
CA ALA A 134 21.33 -14.07 -14.27
C ALA A 134 20.90 -12.66 -13.84
N GLU A 135 19.64 -12.29 -14.09
CA GLU A 135 19.08 -10.99 -13.64
C GLU A 135 19.07 -10.89 -12.11
N LEU A 136 18.66 -11.94 -11.41
CA LEU A 136 18.65 -11.94 -9.94
C LEU A 136 20.06 -11.75 -9.37
N LYS A 137 21.09 -12.31 -10.02
CA LYS A 137 22.48 -12.14 -9.59
C LYS A 137 22.93 -10.67 -9.62
N THR A 138 22.41 -9.87 -10.56
CA THR A 138 22.70 -8.42 -10.62
C THR A 138 22.11 -7.64 -9.45
N CYS A 139 21.11 -8.19 -8.76
CA CYS A 139 20.48 -7.59 -7.59
C CYS A 139 21.08 -8.07 -6.26
N THR A 140 22.12 -8.92 -6.29
CA THR A 140 22.79 -9.42 -5.09
C THR A 140 24.01 -8.58 -4.73
N GLY A 141 24.28 -8.42 -3.43
CA GLY A 141 25.41 -7.64 -2.95
C GLY A 141 25.17 -7.04 -1.58
N THR A 142 26.15 -6.27 -1.10
CA THR A 142 26.06 -5.52 0.14
C THR A 142 25.82 -4.05 -0.17
N PHE A 143 24.72 -3.52 0.33
CA PHE A 143 24.34 -2.13 0.20
C PHE A 143 24.54 -1.43 1.53
N GLN A 144 25.04 -0.19 1.50
CA GLN A 144 25.17 0.64 2.69
C GLN A 144 24.22 1.84 2.54
N PHE A 145 23.39 2.03 3.55
CA PHE A 145 22.55 3.23 3.65
C PHE A 145 23.41 4.43 4.08
N GLY A 146 22.95 5.63 3.74
CA GLY A 146 23.64 6.86 4.10
C GLY A 146 23.75 7.09 5.61
N PRO A 147 24.60 8.04 6.04
CA PRO A 147 24.74 8.42 7.45
C PRO A 147 23.43 8.98 8.04
N ASP A 148 22.57 9.56 7.19
CA ASP A 148 21.30 10.18 7.60
C ASP A 148 20.12 9.19 7.66
N PHE A 149 20.38 7.89 7.49
CA PHE A 149 19.35 6.86 7.62
C PHE A 149 19.03 6.58 9.09
N TYR A 150 17.81 6.06 9.37
CA TYR A 150 17.34 5.77 10.74
C TYR A 150 18.38 5.03 11.60
N GLN A 151 19.08 4.06 10.99
CA GLN A 151 20.32 3.51 11.54
C GLN A 151 21.48 3.95 10.65
N ALA A 152 22.33 4.82 11.17
CA ALA A 152 23.46 5.39 10.43
C ALA A 152 24.38 4.29 9.86
N ASN A 153 24.69 4.38 8.57
CA ASN A 153 25.56 3.44 7.85
C ASN A 153 25.13 1.97 7.93
N ALA A 154 23.83 1.69 8.12
CA ALA A 154 23.31 0.33 8.12
C ALA A 154 23.70 -0.40 6.83
N LYS A 155 24.09 -1.68 6.97
CA LYS A 155 24.48 -2.54 5.86
C LYS A 155 23.43 -3.62 5.64
N LEU A 156 23.01 -3.79 4.40
CA LEU A 156 22.05 -4.79 3.96
C LEU A 156 22.71 -5.72 2.95
N ALA A 157 22.75 -7.02 3.24
CA ALA A 157 23.18 -8.03 2.29
C ALA A 157 21.94 -8.62 1.59
N LEU A 158 21.84 -8.42 0.28
CA LEU A 158 20.86 -9.11 -0.56
C LEU A 158 21.47 -10.38 -1.14
N THR A 159 20.85 -11.51 -0.85
CA THR A 159 21.15 -12.80 -1.46
C THR A 159 19.96 -13.30 -2.27
N ALA A 160 20.22 -13.84 -3.45
CA ALA A 160 19.20 -14.50 -4.24
C ALA A 160 19.11 -15.96 -3.77
N SER A 161 17.96 -16.35 -3.23
CA SER A 161 17.63 -17.75 -2.99
C SER A 161 16.57 -18.19 -4.01
N VAL A 162 16.79 -19.33 -4.64
CA VAL A 162 15.74 -19.98 -5.41
C VAL A 162 14.82 -20.63 -4.39
N ALA A 163 13.56 -20.17 -4.31
CA ALA A 163 12.56 -20.89 -3.54
C ALA A 163 12.49 -22.32 -4.10
N ARG A 164 12.88 -23.32 -3.30
CA ARG A 164 12.64 -24.71 -3.66
C ARG A 164 11.14 -24.85 -3.85
N ASN A 165 10.74 -25.30 -5.03
CA ASN A 165 9.36 -25.57 -5.43
C ASN A 165 8.46 -25.91 -4.23
N TYR A 166 7.65 -24.97 -3.75
CA TYR A 166 6.39 -25.35 -3.14
C TYR A 166 5.52 -25.83 -4.30
N GLY A 167 5.65 -27.11 -4.63
CA GLY A 167 4.86 -27.74 -5.67
C GLY A 167 3.40 -27.51 -5.36
N CYS A 168 2.70 -26.78 -6.24
CA CYS A 168 1.27 -27.03 -6.42
C CYS A 168 1.17 -28.49 -6.87
N ALA A 169 0.91 -29.40 -5.93
CA ALA A 169 0.46 -30.75 -6.22
C ALA A 169 -0.95 -30.65 -6.83
N GLY A 170 -1.00 -30.18 -8.07
CA GLY A 170 -2.15 -30.28 -8.95
C GLY A 170 -2.40 -31.74 -9.23
N ARG A 171 -3.45 -32.26 -8.59
CA ARG A 171 -4.25 -33.44 -8.96
C ARG A 171 -3.87 -34.01 -10.33
N ARG A 172 -3.20 -35.17 -10.35
CA ARG A 172 -3.14 -36.01 -11.56
C ARG A 172 -4.58 -36.34 -11.93
N ALA A 173 -5.04 -35.84 -13.08
CA ALA A 173 -6.23 -36.34 -13.74
C ALA A 173 -5.97 -37.82 -14.07
N ASN A 174 -6.72 -38.70 -13.42
CA ASN A 174 -6.73 -40.11 -13.76
C ASN A 174 -7.58 -40.24 -15.05
N SER A 175 -6.92 -40.34 -16.20
CA SER A 175 -7.56 -40.69 -17.47
C SER A 175 -6.79 -41.81 -18.12
N GLN A 176 -7.00 -43.05 -17.65
CA GLN A 176 -6.87 -44.23 -18.50
C GLN A 176 -8.01 -45.19 -18.18
N ARG A 177 -8.68 -45.58 -19.28
CA ARG A 177 -9.66 -46.65 -19.37
C ARG A 177 -9.02 -47.99 -19.08
#